data_AF-A0A254NAB9-F1
#
_entry.id   AF-A0A254NAB9-F1
#
_cell.length_a   1.000
_cell.length_b   1.000
_cell.length_c   1.000
_cell.angle_alpha   90.00
_cell.angle_beta   90.00
_cell.angle_gamma   90.00
#
_symmetry.space_group_name_H-M   'P 1'
#
loop_
_entity.id
_entity.type
_entity.pdbx_description
1 polymer ?
#
loop_
_entity_poly.entity_id
_entity_poly.type
_entity_poly.pdbx_seq_one_letter_code
_entity_poly.pdbx_strand_id
1 'polypeptide(L)'
;MNAAGIAVFYGAMDQETCVAEMRPALGGRVLVGAFRTTRPLKILDFRRLEAATLGELSYFDPKYAEQRERAVFLRRLRGLISRPVVPGHEDEYLVTQTLAEYLAHVHSPPFDGIFFGSVQKEGGANIVLFGRSDDELVIDVLDAPEPVSTLWPAEPQHEVNGDQRFPVEYVDGSAKLFATRSIEYQHQQLTFSIGEDYLFVHDGPDDYEDGDWG
;
A
#
# COMPACT_ATOMS: atom_id res chain seq x y z
N MET A 1 3.95 -2.52 -6.53
CA MET A 1 2.77 -1.61 -6.42
C MET A 1 2.46 -0.91 -7.74
N ASN A 2 2.82 -1.46 -8.89
CA ASN A 2 2.41 -0.94 -10.20
C ASN A 2 2.36 -2.08 -11.21
N ALA A 3 1.38 -2.06 -12.11
CA ALA A 3 1.35 -2.96 -13.26
C ALA A 3 2.51 -2.59 -14.21
N ALA A 4 2.97 -3.56 -15.00
CA ALA A 4 3.99 -3.30 -16.01
C ALA A 4 3.50 -2.20 -16.97
N GLY A 5 4.26 -1.10 -17.09
CA GLY A 5 3.94 0.03 -17.97
C GLY A 5 3.40 1.29 -17.27
N ILE A 6 3.05 1.24 -15.97
CA ILE A 6 2.62 2.41 -15.20
C ILE A 6 3.79 2.92 -14.35
N ALA A 7 4.25 4.15 -14.57
CA ALA A 7 5.29 4.72 -13.73
C ALA A 7 4.70 5.25 -12.43
N VAL A 8 5.36 4.91 -11.32
CA VAL A 8 5.05 5.43 -9.99
C VAL A 8 6.34 5.92 -9.35
N PHE A 9 6.24 6.96 -8.53
CA PHE A 9 7.37 7.40 -7.72
C PHE A 9 7.31 6.67 -6.39
N TYR A 10 8.29 5.81 -6.12
CA TYR A 10 8.44 5.10 -4.85
C TYR A 10 9.52 5.78 -3.99
N GLY A 11 9.19 6.10 -2.76
CA GLY A 11 10.12 6.72 -1.82
C GLY A 11 9.85 6.32 -0.36
N ALA A 12 10.73 6.76 0.53
CA ALA A 12 10.57 6.60 1.98
C ALA A 12 10.71 7.95 2.68
N MET A 13 10.13 8.06 3.88
CA MET A 13 10.15 9.32 4.65
C MET A 13 11.48 9.58 5.35
N ASP A 14 12.32 8.56 5.47
CA ASP A 14 13.66 8.68 6.02
C ASP A 14 14.65 7.82 5.24
N GLN A 15 15.92 8.22 5.31
CA GLN A 15 17.02 7.62 4.57
C GLN A 15 17.27 6.16 4.96
N GLU A 16 17.10 5.82 6.24
CA GLU A 16 17.35 4.47 6.74
C GLU A 16 16.30 3.50 6.19
N THR A 17 15.02 3.90 6.21
CA THR A 17 13.92 3.14 5.58
C THR A 17 14.20 2.96 4.08
N CYS A 18 14.59 4.02 3.37
CA CYS A 18 14.91 3.95 1.94
C CYS A 18 16.01 2.90 1.65
N VAL A 19 17.08 2.88 2.44
CA VAL A 19 18.16 1.88 2.29
C VAL A 19 17.67 0.47 2.64
N ALA A 20 16.85 0.31 3.67
CA ALA A 20 16.30 -0.98 4.10
C ALA A 20 15.38 -1.62 3.04
N GLU A 21 14.57 -0.80 2.35
CA GLU A 21 13.70 -1.23 1.25
C GLU A 21 14.49 -1.75 0.04
N MET A 22 15.68 -1.19 -0.23
CA MET A 22 16.54 -1.64 -1.33
C MET A 22 17.16 -3.03 -1.12
N ARG A 23 17.13 -3.57 0.11
CA ARG A 23 17.72 -4.87 0.49
C ARG A 23 19.13 -5.10 -0.08
N PRO A 24 20.08 -4.16 0.06
CA PRO A 24 21.37 -4.29 -0.59
C PRO A 24 22.18 -5.46 0.00
N ALA A 25 22.75 -6.29 -0.87
CA ALA A 25 23.68 -7.34 -0.46
C ALA A 25 24.96 -6.76 0.18
N LEU A 26 25.73 -7.59 0.90
CA LEU A 26 27.05 -7.21 1.42
C LEU A 26 27.94 -6.67 0.30
N GLY A 27 28.57 -5.52 0.53
CA GLY A 27 29.37 -4.81 -0.47
C GLY A 27 28.57 -4.05 -1.53
N GLY A 28 27.23 -4.19 -1.54
CA GLY A 28 26.32 -3.44 -2.40
C GLY A 28 26.38 -1.93 -2.12
N ARG A 29 26.03 -1.13 -3.14
CA ARG A 29 26.02 0.33 -3.05
C ARG A 29 24.63 0.87 -3.36
N VAL A 30 24.16 1.83 -2.56
CA VAL A 30 22.85 2.47 -2.70
C VAL A 30 23.04 3.98 -2.73
N LEU A 31 22.53 4.65 -3.77
CA LEU A 31 22.48 6.11 -3.84
C LEU A 31 21.10 6.57 -3.37
N VAL A 32 21.06 7.45 -2.37
CA VAL A 32 19.82 8.04 -1.86
C VAL A 32 19.81 9.53 -2.21
N GLY A 33 18.69 10.02 -2.70
CA GLY A 33 18.43 11.45 -2.92
C GLY A 33 17.16 11.88 -2.21
N ALA A 34 17.14 13.11 -1.69
CA ALA A 34 15.94 13.67 -1.08
C ALA A 34 15.08 14.38 -2.13
N PHE A 35 13.76 14.25 -1.97
CA PHE A 35 12.76 14.92 -2.79
C PHE A 35 11.81 15.67 -1.88
N ARG A 36 11.30 16.82 -2.36
CA ARG A 36 10.26 17.58 -1.68
C ARG A 36 9.07 17.78 -2.62
N THR A 37 7.87 17.84 -2.06
CA THR A 37 6.65 18.04 -2.86
C THR A 37 6.57 19.48 -3.34
N THR A 38 6.20 19.68 -4.61
CA THR A 38 6.07 21.02 -5.22
C THR A 38 4.73 21.70 -4.91
N ARG A 39 3.77 20.93 -4.40
CA ARG A 39 2.45 21.39 -3.94
C ARG A 39 1.93 20.48 -2.82
N PRO A 40 0.88 20.87 -2.08
CA PRO A 40 0.16 19.96 -1.20
C PRO A 40 -0.40 18.76 -1.97
N LEU A 41 -0.30 17.57 -1.38
CA LEU A 41 -0.76 16.31 -1.97
C LEU A 41 -1.91 15.70 -1.17
N LYS A 42 -2.89 15.13 -1.89
CA LYS A 42 -3.95 14.31 -1.31
C LYS A 42 -3.49 12.86 -1.24
N ILE A 43 -3.03 12.44 -0.07
CA ILE A 43 -2.45 11.11 0.15
C ILE A 43 -3.37 10.25 1.01
N LEU A 44 -3.56 8.99 0.62
CA LEU A 44 -4.22 8.00 1.47
C LEU A 44 -3.22 7.41 2.46
N ASP A 45 -3.43 7.60 3.76
CA ASP A 45 -2.56 7.09 4.83
C ASP A 45 -3.07 5.74 5.35
N PHE A 46 -2.49 4.64 4.85
CA PHE A 46 -2.83 3.28 5.30
C PHE A 46 -2.41 3.00 6.73
N ARG A 47 -1.41 3.71 7.28
CA ARG A 47 -1.01 3.49 8.68
C ARG A 47 -2.12 3.89 9.63
N ARG A 48 -2.86 4.96 9.28
CA ARG A 48 -4.06 5.37 10.02
C ARG A 48 -5.19 4.37 9.86
N LEU A 49 -5.29 3.72 8.71
CA LEU A 49 -6.28 2.67 8.46
C LEU A 49 -5.99 1.43 9.31
N GLU A 50 -4.73 1.03 9.42
CA GLU A 50 -4.27 -0.09 10.24
C GLU A 50 -4.44 0.20 11.74
N ALA A 51 -4.13 1.43 12.14
CA ALA A 51 -4.28 1.89 13.52
C ALA A 51 -5.73 2.25 13.90
N ALA A 52 -6.64 2.36 12.94
CA ALA A 52 -8.03 2.67 13.21
C ALA A 52 -8.68 1.46 13.90
N THR A 53 -8.80 1.55 15.22
CA THR A 53 -9.70 0.71 15.98
C THR A 53 -11.14 1.12 15.67
N LEU A 54 -11.96 0.14 15.32
CA LEU A 54 -13.39 0.32 15.26
C LEU A 54 -13.86 0.53 16.69
N GLY A 55 -14.29 1.74 17.02
CA GLY A 55 -14.87 2.02 18.34
C GLY A 55 -16.01 1.07 18.65
N GLU A 56 -16.33 0.91 19.95
CA GLU A 56 -17.44 0.06 20.38
C GLU A 56 -18.73 0.47 19.67
N LEU A 57 -19.22 -0.41 18.80
CA LEU A 57 -20.46 -0.21 18.07
C LEU A 57 -21.63 -0.44 19.03
N SER A 58 -22.39 0.61 19.35
CA SER A 58 -23.60 0.48 20.15
C SER A 58 -24.76 0.01 19.27
N TYR A 59 -25.37 -1.13 19.64
CA TYR A 59 -26.58 -1.65 18.99
C TYR A 59 -27.76 -0.66 19.00
N PHE A 60 -27.73 0.35 19.87
CA PHE A 60 -28.76 1.37 20.00
C PHE A 60 -28.45 2.65 19.19
N ASP A 61 -27.32 2.72 18.49
CA ASP A 61 -27.04 3.80 17.56
C ASP A 61 -27.93 3.63 16.32
N PRO A 62 -28.74 4.64 15.92
CA PRO A 62 -29.51 4.59 14.68
C PRO A 62 -28.66 4.35 13.42
N LYS A 63 -27.35 4.60 13.47
CA LYS A 63 -26.36 4.35 12.41
C LYS A 63 -25.59 3.05 12.58
N TYR A 64 -25.98 2.18 13.52
CA TYR A 64 -25.27 0.94 13.84
C TYR A 64 -24.99 0.08 12.61
N ALA A 65 -25.98 -0.11 11.73
CA ALA A 65 -25.84 -0.92 10.52
C ALA A 65 -24.75 -0.36 9.58
N GLU A 66 -24.77 0.95 9.33
CA GLU A 66 -23.80 1.63 8.46
C GLU A 66 -22.38 1.60 9.07
N GLN A 67 -22.26 1.86 10.38
CA GLN A 67 -20.98 1.80 11.08
C GLN A 67 -20.41 0.38 11.10
N ARG A 68 -21.27 -0.64 11.27
CA ARG A 68 -20.89 -2.06 11.22
C ARG A 68 -20.43 -2.49 9.82
N GLU A 69 -21.10 -2.05 8.76
CA GLU A 69 -20.68 -2.36 7.39
C GLU A 69 -19.33 -1.71 7.06
N ARG A 70 -19.16 -0.43 7.42
CA ARG A 70 -17.87 0.27 7.29
C ARG A 70 -16.78 -0.44 8.08
N ALA A 71 -17.09 -0.86 9.30
CA ALA A 71 -16.18 -1.64 10.14
C ALA A 71 -15.70 -2.93 9.46
N VAL A 72 -16.64 -3.74 8.97
CA VAL A 72 -16.32 -5.00 8.27
C VAL A 72 -15.52 -4.73 7.00
N PHE A 73 -15.89 -3.71 6.22
CA PHE A 73 -15.15 -3.31 5.03
C PHE A 73 -13.71 -2.91 5.36
N LEU A 74 -13.51 -2.03 6.36
CA LEU A 74 -12.19 -1.58 6.77
C LEU A 74 -11.32 -2.73 7.30
N ARG A 75 -11.91 -3.68 8.06
CA ARG A 75 -11.20 -4.89 8.50
C ARG A 75 -10.76 -5.76 7.32
N ARG A 76 -11.62 -5.96 6.32
CA ARG A 76 -11.28 -6.72 5.11
C ARG A 76 -10.22 -6.01 4.28
N LEU A 77 -10.36 -4.70 4.10
CA LEU A 77 -9.39 -3.88 3.38
C LEU A 77 -8.02 -3.89 4.07
N ARG A 78 -7.98 -3.77 5.40
CA ARG A 78 -6.77 -3.99 6.20
C ARG A 78 -6.17 -5.36 5.93
N GLY A 79 -6.97 -6.43 6.04
CA GLY A 79 -6.49 -7.79 5.79
C GLY A 79 -5.93 -8.03 4.39
N LEU A 80 -6.42 -7.29 3.38
CA LEU A 80 -5.93 -7.36 2.00
C LEU A 80 -4.62 -6.57 1.78
N ILE A 81 -4.40 -5.49 2.53
CA ILE A 81 -3.27 -4.57 2.32
C ILE A 81 -2.10 -4.86 3.28
N SER A 82 -2.39 -5.33 4.49
CA SER A 82 -1.38 -5.56 5.54
C SER A 82 -0.60 -6.87 5.40
N ARG A 83 -0.86 -7.68 4.36
CA ARG A 83 -0.12 -8.93 4.15
C ARG A 83 1.28 -8.62 3.58
N PRO A 84 2.36 -9.11 4.21
CA PRO A 84 3.70 -8.92 3.69
C PRO A 84 3.81 -9.60 2.33
N VAL A 85 4.17 -8.84 1.31
CA VAL A 85 4.27 -9.38 -0.03
C VAL A 85 5.45 -10.35 -0.11
N VAL A 86 5.14 -11.65 -0.17
CA VAL A 86 6.14 -12.72 -0.25
C VAL A 86 6.59 -12.88 -1.71
N PRO A 87 7.90 -12.94 -2.01
CA PRO A 87 8.38 -13.25 -3.36
C PRO A 87 7.80 -14.57 -3.87
N GLY A 88 7.06 -14.53 -4.99
CA GLY A 88 6.34 -15.69 -5.54
C GLY A 88 4.81 -15.63 -5.36
N HIS A 89 4.28 -14.64 -4.64
CA HIS A 89 2.85 -14.37 -4.52
C HIS A 89 2.46 -13.13 -5.34
N GLU A 90 2.51 -13.27 -6.67
CA GLU A 90 2.20 -12.20 -7.64
C GLU A 90 0.75 -11.69 -7.52
N ASP A 91 -0.16 -12.53 -7.02
CA ASP A 91 -1.59 -12.26 -6.86
C ASP A 91 -1.88 -11.14 -5.84
N GLU A 92 -1.06 -11.02 -4.79
CA GLU A 92 -1.22 -9.99 -3.75
C GLU A 92 -0.82 -8.60 -4.27
N TYR A 93 0.05 -8.55 -5.29
CA TYR A 93 0.35 -7.32 -6.00
C TYR A 93 -0.85 -6.81 -6.80
N LEU A 94 -1.70 -7.69 -7.36
CA LEU A 94 -2.85 -7.28 -8.16
C LEU A 94 -3.87 -6.49 -7.34
N VAL A 95 -4.16 -6.90 -6.11
CA VAL A 95 -5.13 -6.19 -5.25
C VAL A 95 -4.62 -4.79 -4.93
N THR A 96 -3.35 -4.68 -4.55
CA THR A 96 -2.73 -3.40 -4.21
C THR A 96 -2.56 -2.49 -5.44
N GLN A 97 -2.28 -3.07 -6.61
CA GLN A 97 -2.23 -2.37 -7.89
C GLN A 97 -3.61 -1.86 -8.31
N THR A 98 -4.64 -2.71 -8.26
CA THR A 98 -6.02 -2.34 -8.59
C THR A 98 -6.51 -1.21 -7.69
N LEU A 99 -6.18 -1.27 -6.40
CA LEU A 99 -6.52 -0.21 -5.46
C LEU A 99 -5.80 1.10 -5.79
N ALA A 100 -4.51 1.04 -6.14
CA ALA A 100 -3.76 2.21 -6.57
C ALA A 100 -4.36 2.85 -7.84
N GLU A 101 -4.74 2.03 -8.83
CA GLU A 101 -5.38 2.49 -10.06
C GLU A 101 -6.74 3.14 -9.81
N TYR A 102 -7.58 2.52 -8.96
CA TYR A 102 -8.86 3.09 -8.57
C TYR A 102 -8.69 4.46 -7.88
N LEU A 103 -7.76 4.56 -6.93
CA LEU A 103 -7.49 5.79 -6.19
C LEU A 103 -6.93 6.91 -7.08
N ALA A 104 -6.13 6.55 -8.07
CA ALA A 104 -5.52 7.48 -9.01
C ALA A 104 -6.52 8.03 -10.03
N HIS A 105 -7.35 7.16 -10.63
CA HIS A 105 -8.11 7.50 -11.85
C HIS A 105 -9.63 7.46 -11.70
N VAL A 106 -10.18 6.68 -10.76
CA VAL A 106 -11.63 6.44 -10.65
C VAL A 106 -12.23 7.24 -9.50
N HIS A 107 -11.54 7.32 -8.36
CA HIS A 107 -12.04 8.03 -7.19
C HIS A 107 -12.05 9.55 -7.43
N SER A 108 -13.19 10.21 -7.20
CA SER A 108 -13.31 11.68 -7.25
C SER A 108 -13.43 12.30 -5.84
N PRO A 109 -12.58 13.26 -5.45
CA PRO A 109 -11.42 13.74 -6.19
C PRO A 109 -10.24 12.75 -6.14
N PRO A 110 -9.38 12.72 -7.16
CA PRO A 110 -8.31 11.73 -7.29
C PRO A 110 -7.24 11.91 -6.21
N PHE A 111 -6.70 10.79 -5.74
CA PHE A 111 -5.56 10.80 -4.83
C PHE A 111 -4.26 11.02 -5.61
N ASP A 112 -3.28 11.65 -4.97
CA ASP A 112 -1.94 11.85 -5.51
C ASP A 112 -1.00 10.68 -5.17
N GLY A 113 -1.40 9.81 -4.23
CA GLY A 113 -0.55 8.73 -3.78
C GLY A 113 -1.06 8.02 -2.52
N ILE A 114 -0.24 7.07 -2.08
CA ILE A 114 -0.48 6.19 -0.93
C ILE A 114 0.71 6.30 0.02
N PHE A 115 0.42 6.29 1.33
CA PHE A 115 1.39 6.29 2.40
C PHE A 115 1.18 5.11 3.34
N PHE A 116 2.23 4.34 3.63
CA PHE A 116 2.12 3.06 4.33
C PHE A 116 3.38 2.75 5.16
N GLY A 117 3.27 1.80 6.09
CA GLY A 117 4.38 1.36 6.94
C GLY A 117 5.43 0.58 6.14
N SER A 118 6.69 0.66 6.56
CA SER A 118 7.74 -0.21 6.02
C SER A 118 7.69 -1.59 6.68
N VAL A 119 7.69 -2.63 5.87
CA VAL A 119 7.86 -4.02 6.34
C VAL A 119 9.32 -4.29 6.71
N GLN A 120 10.25 -3.52 6.13
CA GLN A 120 11.69 -3.71 6.27
C GLN A 120 12.28 -3.01 7.50
N LYS A 121 11.63 -1.96 7.98
CA LYS A 121 12.07 -1.18 9.13
C LYS A 121 10.86 -0.82 9.99
N GLU A 122 10.82 -1.36 11.20
CA GLU A 122 9.79 -1.01 12.18
C GLU A 122 9.76 0.51 12.43
N GLY A 123 8.57 1.10 12.42
CA GLY A 123 8.37 2.56 12.51
C GLY A 123 8.76 3.34 11.25
N GLY A 124 9.36 2.70 10.25
CA GLY A 124 9.62 3.27 8.93
C GLY A 124 8.34 3.46 8.14
N ALA A 125 8.37 4.39 7.17
CA ALA A 125 7.23 4.65 6.31
C ALA A 125 7.64 4.93 4.86
N ASN A 126 6.84 4.40 3.95
CA ASN A 126 7.00 4.49 2.52
C ASN A 126 5.87 5.30 1.89
N ILE A 127 6.16 5.91 0.75
CA ILE A 127 5.21 6.66 -0.04
C ILE A 127 5.29 6.23 -1.50
N VAL A 128 4.13 6.07 -2.12
CA VAL A 128 3.97 5.91 -3.56
C VAL A 128 3.20 7.11 -4.07
N LEU A 129 3.74 7.81 -5.07
CA LEU A 129 3.02 8.88 -5.76
C LEU A 129 2.63 8.40 -7.16
N PHE A 130 1.39 8.73 -7.53
CA PHE A 130 0.85 8.44 -8.85
C PHE A 130 1.28 9.52 -9.83
N GLY A 131 1.73 9.09 -11.01
CA GLY A 131 2.03 10.01 -12.09
C GLY A 131 0.73 10.59 -12.61
N ARG A 132 0.72 11.88 -12.96
CA ARG A 132 -0.38 12.48 -13.70
C ARG A 132 0.07 12.80 -15.11
N SER A 133 -0.77 12.47 -16.08
CA SER A 133 -0.70 13.03 -17.41
C SER A 133 -1.50 14.33 -17.49
N ASP A 134 -1.05 15.29 -18.31
CA ASP A 134 -1.77 16.55 -18.52
C ASP A 134 -3.14 16.32 -19.22
N ASP A 135 -3.36 15.13 -19.81
CA ASP A 135 -4.55 14.72 -20.56
C ASP A 135 -5.54 13.82 -19.77
N GLU A 136 -5.31 13.59 -18.47
CA GLU A 136 -6.12 12.65 -17.69
C GLU A 136 -7.56 13.16 -17.47
N LEU A 137 -8.49 12.60 -18.23
CA LEU A 137 -9.93 12.77 -18.05
C LEU A 137 -10.36 12.24 -16.69
N VAL A 138 -10.84 13.12 -15.81
CA VAL A 138 -11.56 12.73 -14.61
C VAL A 138 -12.88 12.09 -15.03
N ILE A 139 -12.99 10.76 -14.91
CA ILE A 139 -14.25 10.06 -15.14
C ILE A 139 -15.10 10.23 -13.87
N ASP A 140 -16.14 11.06 -13.96
CA ASP A 140 -17.09 11.25 -12.84
C ASP A 140 -18.07 10.08 -12.81
N VAL A 141 -17.73 9.01 -12.09
CA VAL A 141 -18.50 7.75 -12.04
C VAL A 141 -19.83 7.89 -11.26
N LEU A 142 -20.04 9.02 -10.58
CA LEU A 142 -21.20 9.19 -9.71
C LEU A 142 -22.53 9.46 -10.45
N ASP A 143 -22.51 9.65 -11.78
CA ASP A 143 -23.71 9.91 -12.60
C ASP A 143 -23.96 8.85 -13.70
N ALA A 144 -23.29 7.69 -13.65
CA ALA A 144 -23.48 6.64 -14.63
C ALA A 144 -24.77 5.81 -14.34
N PRO A 145 -25.74 5.72 -15.28
CA PRO A 145 -27.00 5.00 -15.07
C PRO A 145 -26.88 3.46 -15.10
N GLU A 146 -25.68 2.91 -15.31
CA GLU A 146 -25.43 1.48 -15.53
C GLU A 146 -24.49 0.90 -14.46
N PRO A 147 -24.61 -0.41 -14.12
CA PRO A 147 -23.78 -1.05 -13.10
C PRO A 147 -22.28 -0.99 -13.45
N VAL A 148 -21.46 -0.87 -12.41
CA VAL A 148 -19.98 -0.71 -12.48
C VAL A 148 -19.29 -1.80 -13.30
N SER A 149 -19.90 -2.99 -13.48
CA SER A 149 -19.35 -4.08 -14.31
C SER A 149 -19.25 -3.75 -15.80
N THR A 150 -19.98 -2.75 -16.27
CA THR A 150 -20.02 -2.33 -17.70
C THR A 150 -19.09 -1.17 -18.01
N LEU A 151 -18.46 -0.58 -16.99
CA LEU A 151 -17.54 0.56 -17.11
C LEU A 151 -16.07 0.14 -17.22
N TRP A 152 -15.80 -1.16 -17.34
CA TRP A 152 -14.45 -1.63 -17.70
C TRP A 152 -14.10 -1.05 -19.08
N PRO A 153 -13.07 -0.21 -19.22
CA PRO A 153 -12.64 0.22 -20.53
C PRO A 153 -12.28 -1.03 -21.32
N ALA A 154 -12.65 -1.09 -22.60
CA ALA A 154 -11.99 -2.00 -23.53
C ALA A 154 -10.47 -1.95 -23.27
N GLU A 155 -9.81 -3.11 -23.28
CA GLU A 155 -8.39 -3.30 -22.91
C GLU A 155 -7.61 -1.99 -23.05
N PRO A 156 -7.12 -1.40 -21.94
CA PRO A 156 -6.51 -0.10 -22.03
C PRO A 156 -5.32 -0.23 -22.96
N GLN A 157 -5.40 0.42 -24.12
CA GLN A 157 -4.30 0.60 -25.04
C GLN A 157 -3.33 1.57 -24.35
N HIS A 158 -2.61 1.08 -23.35
CA HIS A 158 -1.53 1.79 -22.68
C HIS A 158 -0.37 1.88 -23.66
N GLU A 159 -0.44 2.82 -24.60
CA GLU A 159 0.78 3.44 -25.10
C GLU A 159 1.42 4.14 -23.90
N VAL A 160 2.62 3.70 -23.52
CA VAL A 160 3.42 4.26 -22.44
C VAL A 160 3.73 5.71 -22.81
N ASN A 161 2.87 6.64 -22.40
CA ASN A 161 3.07 8.05 -22.68
C ASN A 161 4.13 8.56 -21.69
N GLY A 162 5.33 8.85 -22.19
CA GLY A 162 6.51 9.18 -21.40
C GLY A 162 6.48 10.53 -20.66
N ASP A 163 5.33 11.19 -20.55
CA ASP A 163 5.17 12.53 -19.94
C ASP A 163 4.46 12.47 -18.58
N GLN A 164 4.47 11.32 -17.88
CA GLN A 164 3.98 11.25 -16.51
C GLN A 164 4.85 12.13 -15.60
N ARG A 165 4.21 13.12 -14.95
CA ARG A 165 4.88 14.03 -14.02
C ARG A 165 4.49 13.72 -12.59
N PHE A 166 5.48 13.73 -11.71
CA PHE A 166 5.30 13.61 -10.27
C PHE A 166 5.45 14.98 -9.63
N PRO A 167 4.59 15.36 -8.66
CA PRO A 167 4.64 16.66 -7.99
C PRO A 167 5.75 16.72 -6.93
N VAL A 168 6.97 16.32 -7.31
CA VAL A 168 8.17 16.31 -6.48
C VAL A 168 9.34 16.91 -7.23
N GLU A 169 10.24 17.55 -6.48
CA GLU A 169 11.49 18.06 -6.99
C GLU A 169 12.66 17.52 -6.18
N TYR A 170 13.75 17.22 -6.87
CA TYR A 170 14.99 16.80 -6.24
C TYR A 170 15.57 17.96 -5.42
N VAL A 171 16.04 17.66 -4.20
CA VAL A 171 16.72 18.63 -3.35
C VAL A 171 18.20 18.62 -3.68
N ASP A 172 18.71 19.74 -4.21
CA ASP A 172 20.12 19.84 -4.61
C ASP A 172 21.08 19.59 -3.43
N GLY A 173 22.19 18.91 -3.71
CA GLY A 173 23.17 18.51 -2.71
C GLY A 173 22.72 17.43 -1.71
N SER A 174 21.53 16.84 -1.89
CA SER A 174 21.01 15.81 -0.97
C SER A 174 21.51 14.39 -1.24
N ALA A 175 22.21 14.18 -2.37
CA ALA A 175 22.69 12.86 -2.77
C ALA A 175 23.70 12.29 -1.77
N LYS A 176 23.46 11.06 -1.32
CA LYS A 176 24.36 10.32 -0.42
C LYS A 176 24.53 8.89 -0.92
N LEU A 177 25.78 8.44 -0.99
CA LEU A 177 26.13 7.07 -1.40
C LEU A 177 26.45 6.21 -0.18
N PHE A 178 25.75 5.10 -0.04
CA PHE A 178 25.92 4.11 1.01
C PHE A 178 26.58 2.85 0.46
N ALA A 179 27.39 2.20 1.29
CA ALA A 179 27.94 0.89 1.01
C ALA A 179 27.61 -0.05 2.17
N THR A 180 27.00 -1.19 1.88
CA THR A 180 26.60 -2.17 2.90
C THR A 180 27.83 -2.90 3.41
N ARG A 181 28.15 -2.71 4.69
CA ARG A 181 29.31 -3.34 5.35
C ARG A 181 28.96 -4.58 6.16
N SER A 182 27.76 -4.62 6.72
CA SER A 182 27.22 -5.72 7.52
C SER A 182 25.72 -5.84 7.30
N ILE A 183 25.16 -7.02 7.56
CA ILE A 183 23.73 -7.28 7.59
C ILE A 183 23.46 -8.03 8.89
N GLU A 184 22.54 -7.51 9.69
CA GLU A 184 22.07 -8.15 10.92
C GLU A 184 20.67 -8.71 10.65
N TYR A 185 20.50 -10.02 10.84
CA TYR A 185 19.20 -10.67 10.69
C TYR A 185 18.57 -10.89 12.05
N GLN A 186 17.30 -10.54 12.17
CA GLN A 186 16.47 -10.89 13.31
C GLN A 186 15.45 -11.93 12.87
N HIS A 187 15.39 -13.04 13.60
CA HIS A 187 14.48 -14.15 13.33
C HIS A 187 13.60 -14.39 14.55
N GLN A 188 12.32 -14.64 14.31
CA GLN A 188 11.40 -15.14 15.32
C GLN A 188 11.22 -16.63 15.10
N GLN A 189 11.35 -17.42 16.16
CA GLN A 189 10.96 -18.82 16.11
C GLN A 189 9.43 -18.90 16.12
N LEU A 190 8.87 -19.48 15.06
CA LEU A 190 7.43 -19.72 14.93
C LEU A 190 7.09 -21.12 15.45
N THR A 191 5.88 -21.27 15.99
CA THR A 191 5.33 -22.57 16.36
C THR A 191 4.43 -23.07 15.25
N PHE A 192 4.29 -24.39 15.12
CA PHE A 192 3.40 -24.99 14.12
C PHE A 192 2.72 -26.23 14.68
N SER A 193 1.60 -26.61 14.08
CA SER A 193 0.88 -27.86 14.32
C SER A 193 0.76 -28.66 13.02
N ILE A 194 0.83 -29.99 13.13
CA ILE A 194 0.71 -30.92 12.00
C ILE A 194 -0.56 -31.76 12.21
N GLY A 195 -1.47 -31.70 11.24
CA GLY A 195 -2.60 -32.61 11.10
C GLY A 195 -2.31 -33.69 10.04
N GLU A 196 -3.26 -34.60 9.82
CA GLU A 196 -3.08 -35.72 8.85
C GLU A 196 -2.77 -35.23 7.43
N ASP A 197 -3.33 -34.09 7.00
CA ASP A 197 -3.15 -33.52 5.65
C ASP A 197 -2.76 -32.02 5.63
N TYR A 198 -2.43 -31.42 6.78
CA TYR A 198 -2.11 -29.99 6.84
C TYR A 198 -1.01 -29.64 7.84
N LEU A 199 -0.28 -28.56 7.54
CA LEU A 199 0.67 -27.88 8.41
C LEU A 199 0.11 -26.48 8.68
N PHE A 200 -0.09 -26.14 9.95
CA PHE A 200 -0.54 -24.82 10.36
C PHE A 200 0.58 -24.10 11.13
N VAL A 201 0.97 -22.91 10.69
CA VAL A 201 2.00 -22.07 11.35
C VAL A 201 1.28 -21.00 12.16
N HIS A 202 1.68 -20.81 13.42
CA HIS A 202 1.11 -19.83 14.33
C HIS A 202 1.95 -18.55 14.30
N ASP A 203 1.43 -17.49 13.68
CA ASP A 203 2.11 -16.21 13.52
C ASP A 203 1.68 -15.22 14.62
N GLY A 204 2.10 -15.47 15.86
CA GLY A 204 1.97 -14.53 16.99
C GLY A 204 0.78 -14.76 17.95
N PRO A 205 0.68 -13.97 19.04
CA PRO A 205 -0.29 -14.18 20.12
C PRO A 205 -1.75 -13.81 19.79
N ASP A 206 -2.01 -13.18 18.64
CA ASP A 206 -3.33 -12.66 18.25
C ASP A 206 -4.27 -13.70 17.59
N ASP A 207 -3.82 -14.96 17.43
CA ASP A 207 -4.67 -16.05 16.93
C ASP A 207 -5.61 -16.65 18.03
N TYR A 208 -5.64 -16.06 19.22
CA TYR A 208 -6.50 -16.48 20.34
C TYR A 208 -7.55 -15.44 20.72
N GLU A 209 -8.30 -14.91 19.76
CA GLU A 209 -9.62 -14.31 20.05
C GLU A 209 -10.66 -14.71 18.98
N ASP A 210 -10.70 -15.99 18.59
CA ASP A 210 -12.00 -16.57 18.21
C ASP A 210 -12.72 -16.92 19.51
N GLY A 211 -13.50 -15.93 19.97
CA GLY A 211 -14.37 -16.04 21.12
C GLY A 211 -15.23 -17.29 21.05
N ASP A 212 -15.17 -18.01 22.16
CA ASP A 212 -16.08 -19.04 22.61
C ASP A 212 -17.54 -18.75 22.16
N TRP A 213 -18.01 -19.48 21.15
CA TRP A 213 -19.45 -19.60 20.88
C TRP A 213 -20.00 -20.69 21.79
N GLY A 214 -20.35 -20.30 23.02
CA GLY A 214 -21.06 -21.11 24.01
C GLY A 214 -22.25 -20.37 24.60
#